data_AF-A0A6P3VUK9-F1
#
_entry.id   AF-A0A6P3VUK9-F1
#
_cell.length_a   1.000
_cell.length_b   1.000
_cell.length_c   1.000
_cell.angle_alpha   90.00
_cell.angle_beta   90.00
_cell.angle_gamma   90.00
#
_symmetry.space_group_name_H-M   'P 1'
#
loop_
_entity.id
_entity.type
_entity.pdbx_description
1 polymer ?
#
loop_
_entity_poly.entity_id
_entity_poly.type
_entity_poly.pdbx_seq_one_letter_code
_entity_poly.pdbx_strand_id
1 'polypeptide(L)'
;MFQVCWTGVLARTCLIVLLLWDPNYATADSDEEIESEWTLWKHSNGVAYDEDMDDFERKGIWEGHLRVIKSNNMNYLQGSKGFTMAMNKYGDLTDKEYKRLQGAFITGQAAKRGKDVSPRKLRAGAKRLGLATVDYRTMGYVTEVKDQGFCGSCWAFSTTGAVEGQMFKKTGKLVSLSEQNLVDCSKSFGTHGCSGAWMANAYDYVVKNGLQSSDSYPYTSADTQPCFYDNAQAVAKISDYRFIPAGDEQALADAVATIGPITVAIDADHTSFLFYSSGIYEEPLCSPNSLSHAVVLVGYGSEGGKDYWIIKNSWGSGWGEGGYMRLLRNGSNTCGIASYALYPIM
;
A
#
# COMPACT_ATOMS: atom_id res chain seq x y z
N MET A 1 39.75 -30.45 -82.05
CA MET A 1 41.14 -30.01 -81.81
C MET A 1 41.06 -28.69 -81.06
N PHE A 2 41.43 -28.68 -79.77
CA PHE A 2 41.73 -27.58 -78.83
C PHE A 2 40.84 -26.30 -78.82
N GLN A 3 40.11 -25.92 -77.76
CA GLN A 3 40.41 -25.62 -76.33
C GLN A 3 40.70 -24.12 -76.07
N VAL A 4 40.20 -23.66 -74.90
CA VAL A 4 40.42 -22.40 -74.13
C VAL A 4 39.25 -21.38 -74.18
N CYS A 5 38.35 -21.36 -73.18
CA CYS A 5 38.34 -20.57 -71.90
C CYS A 5 38.07 -19.05 -72.14
N TRP A 6 37.06 -18.39 -71.55
CA TRP A 6 36.93 -18.08 -70.12
C TRP A 6 35.47 -17.86 -69.66
N THR A 7 35.30 -18.10 -68.37
CA THR A 7 34.12 -18.09 -67.51
C THR A 7 33.57 -16.71 -67.18
N GLY A 8 32.24 -16.59 -67.05
CA GLY A 8 31.59 -15.39 -66.54
C GLY A 8 30.14 -15.62 -66.13
N VAL A 9 29.86 -15.34 -64.84
CA VAL A 9 28.55 -15.00 -64.26
C VAL A 9 27.57 -16.15 -63.99
N LEU A 10 27.82 -16.93 -62.93
CA LEU A 10 26.76 -17.61 -62.16
C LEU A 10 27.28 -17.84 -60.71
N ALA A 11 27.15 -16.85 -59.83
CA ALA A 11 27.19 -17.02 -58.36
C ALA A 11 27.09 -15.66 -57.63
N ARG A 12 25.97 -14.94 -57.70
CA ARG A 12 25.72 -13.79 -56.80
C ARG A 12 24.23 -13.55 -56.53
N THR A 13 23.49 -14.53 -56.05
CA THR A 13 22.12 -14.29 -55.52
C THR A 13 21.68 -15.31 -54.46
N CYS A 14 22.56 -15.71 -53.53
CA CYS A 14 22.15 -16.57 -52.41
C CYS A 14 22.87 -16.30 -51.07
N LEU A 15 23.43 -15.11 -50.83
CA LEU A 15 24.22 -14.84 -49.62
C LEU A 15 23.90 -13.50 -48.92
N ILE A 16 22.67 -12.98 -49.05
CA ILE A 16 22.25 -11.75 -48.33
C ILE A 16 20.86 -11.93 -47.66
N VAL A 17 20.56 -13.12 -47.13
CA VAL A 17 19.37 -13.31 -46.26
C VAL A 17 19.71 -14.03 -44.94
N LEU A 18 20.99 -14.30 -44.66
CA LEU A 18 21.42 -14.98 -43.42
C LEU A 18 22.26 -14.10 -42.48
N LEU A 19 22.22 -12.76 -42.64
CA LEU A 19 22.98 -11.81 -41.79
C LEU A 19 22.10 -10.73 -41.13
N LEU A 20 20.79 -10.96 -40.97
CA LEU A 20 19.89 -10.00 -40.27
C LEU A 20 19.21 -10.58 -39.03
N TRP A 21 19.74 -11.68 -38.49
CA TRP A 21 19.42 -12.08 -37.12
C TRP A 21 20.70 -12.54 -36.44
N ASP A 22 21.51 -11.55 -36.07
CA ASP A 22 22.51 -11.75 -35.03
C ASP A 22 21.78 -11.54 -33.68
N PRO A 23 21.50 -12.59 -32.90
CA PRO A 23 20.79 -12.46 -31.63
C PRO A 23 21.51 -11.53 -30.65
N ASN A 24 22.82 -11.31 -30.84
CA ASN A 24 23.63 -10.41 -30.04
C ASN A 24 23.28 -8.91 -30.22
N TYR A 25 22.73 -8.50 -31.37
CA TYR A 25 22.35 -7.10 -31.58
C TYR A 25 21.06 -6.73 -30.85
N ALA A 26 20.10 -7.66 -30.74
CA ALA A 26 18.85 -7.41 -30.02
C ALA A 26 19.04 -7.42 -28.49
N THR A 27 20.00 -8.21 -27.99
CA THR A 27 20.32 -8.26 -26.56
C THR A 27 21.10 -7.03 -26.09
N ALA A 28 22.02 -6.50 -26.91
CA ALA A 28 22.80 -5.32 -26.57
C ALA A 28 21.91 -4.05 -26.46
N ASP A 29 20.94 -3.90 -27.37
CA ASP A 29 19.98 -2.78 -27.37
C ASP A 29 19.05 -2.83 -26.14
N SER A 30 18.61 -4.03 -25.74
CA SER A 30 17.82 -4.19 -24.51
C SER A 30 18.61 -3.95 -23.23
N ASP A 31 19.90 -4.32 -23.22
CA ASP A 31 20.74 -4.14 -22.03
C ASP A 31 21.07 -2.65 -21.79
N GLU A 32 21.28 -1.88 -22.86
CA GLU A 32 21.49 -0.42 -22.78
C GLU A 32 20.22 0.32 -22.34
N GLU A 33 19.03 -0.07 -22.84
CA GLU A 33 17.75 0.48 -22.39
C GLU A 33 17.54 0.24 -20.90
N ILE A 34 17.77 -0.99 -20.43
CA ILE A 34 17.62 -1.36 -19.01
C ILE A 34 18.59 -0.61 -18.10
N GLU A 35 19.84 -0.41 -18.53
CA GLU A 35 20.81 0.42 -17.79
C GLU A 35 20.35 1.88 -17.69
N SER A 36 19.77 2.42 -18.76
CA SER A 36 19.23 3.78 -18.76
C SER A 36 18.03 3.93 -17.83
N GLU A 37 17.09 2.98 -17.85
CA GLU A 37 15.93 2.96 -16.94
C GLU A 37 16.38 2.83 -15.48
N TRP A 38 17.36 1.96 -15.19
CA TRP A 38 17.94 1.79 -13.85
C TRP A 38 18.57 3.08 -13.32
N THR A 39 19.39 3.74 -14.15
CA THR A 39 20.04 5.01 -13.78
C THR A 39 19.02 6.11 -13.52
N LEU A 40 18.00 6.23 -14.38
CA LEU A 40 16.91 7.19 -14.21
C LEU A 40 16.09 6.91 -12.95
N TRP A 41 15.81 5.63 -12.67
CA TRP A 41 15.10 5.23 -11.47
C TRP A 41 15.89 5.58 -10.20
N LYS A 42 17.20 5.27 -10.15
CA LYS A 42 18.07 5.63 -9.02
C LYS A 42 18.05 7.15 -8.77
N HIS A 43 18.27 7.94 -9.82
CA HIS A 43 18.28 9.39 -9.73
C HIS A 43 16.94 9.95 -9.23
N SER A 44 15.82 9.46 -9.79
CA SER A 44 14.47 9.94 -9.44
C SER A 44 14.06 9.61 -8.01
N ASN A 45 14.63 8.55 -7.42
CA ASN A 45 14.34 8.11 -6.06
C ASN A 45 15.44 8.45 -5.05
N GLY A 46 16.50 9.17 -5.47
CA GLY A 46 17.62 9.55 -4.61
C GLY A 46 18.41 8.36 -4.08
N VAL A 47 18.49 7.28 -4.85
CA VAL A 47 19.19 6.05 -4.48
C VAL A 47 20.64 6.10 -4.96
N ALA A 48 21.56 5.79 -4.06
CA ALA A 48 22.98 5.59 -4.33
C ALA A 48 23.48 4.42 -3.49
N TYR A 49 24.32 3.56 -4.07
CA TYR A 49 24.97 2.45 -3.37
C TYR A 49 26.46 2.70 -3.30
N ASP A 50 27.07 2.37 -2.17
CA ASP A 50 28.48 2.67 -1.88
C ASP A 50 29.44 1.71 -2.60
N GLU A 51 28.99 0.50 -2.92
CA GLU A 51 29.78 -0.56 -3.56
C GLU A 51 29.18 -1.00 -4.90
N ASP A 52 30.03 -1.23 -5.91
CA ASP A 52 29.59 -1.69 -7.24
C ASP A 52 28.87 -3.05 -7.18
N MET A 53 29.23 -3.92 -6.21
CA MET A 53 28.55 -5.20 -6.02
C MET A 53 27.11 -5.02 -5.50
N ASP A 54 26.90 -4.04 -4.62
CA ASP A 54 25.57 -3.71 -4.13
C ASP A 54 24.70 -3.13 -5.26
N ASP A 55 25.25 -2.27 -6.12
CA ASP A 55 24.52 -1.74 -7.28
C ASP A 55 24.08 -2.85 -8.24
N PHE A 56 24.98 -3.79 -8.53
CA PHE A 56 24.68 -4.93 -9.40
C PHE A 56 23.59 -5.85 -8.83
N GLU A 57 23.66 -6.19 -7.53
CA GLU A 57 22.65 -7.01 -6.88
C GLU A 57 21.27 -6.31 -6.87
N ARG A 58 21.26 -5.02 -6.53
CA ARG A 58 20.05 -4.20 -6.47
C ARG A 58 19.40 -4.03 -7.83
N LYS A 59 20.20 -3.82 -8.88
CA LYS A 59 19.73 -3.81 -10.26
C LYS A 59 19.07 -5.15 -10.62
N GLY A 60 19.67 -6.28 -10.27
CA GLY A 60 19.10 -7.60 -10.52
C GLY A 60 17.73 -7.82 -9.87
N ILE A 61 17.53 -7.32 -8.65
CA ILE A 61 16.22 -7.33 -7.96
C ILE A 61 15.23 -6.44 -8.71
N TRP A 62 15.63 -5.21 -9.03
CA TRP A 62 14.81 -4.24 -9.75
C TRP A 62 14.36 -4.75 -11.12
N GLU A 63 15.24 -5.40 -11.89
CA GLU A 63 14.91 -6.03 -13.17
C GLU A 63 13.92 -7.18 -12.99
N GLY A 64 14.06 -7.94 -11.90
CA GLY A 64 13.10 -8.97 -11.50
C GLY A 64 11.69 -8.41 -11.34
N HIS A 65 11.56 -7.31 -10.59
CA HIS A 65 10.31 -6.61 -10.42
C HIS A 65 9.78 -6.00 -11.72
N LEU A 66 10.65 -5.40 -12.54
CA LEU A 66 10.27 -4.85 -13.83
C LEU A 66 9.63 -5.91 -14.74
N ARG A 67 10.18 -7.13 -14.76
CA ARG A 67 9.60 -8.26 -15.52
C ARG A 67 8.20 -8.62 -15.02
N VAL A 68 7.97 -8.66 -13.71
CA VAL A 68 6.65 -8.92 -13.12
C VAL A 68 5.66 -7.81 -13.51
N ILE A 69 6.07 -6.55 -13.44
CA ILE A 69 5.27 -5.38 -13.82
C ILE A 69 4.86 -5.45 -15.30
N LYS A 70 5.84 -5.65 -16.20
CA LYS A 70 5.60 -5.78 -17.65
C LYS A 70 4.62 -6.93 -17.93
N SER A 71 4.79 -8.08 -17.29
CA SER A 71 3.89 -9.24 -17.42
C SER A 71 2.45 -8.93 -16.96
N ASN A 72 2.27 -8.32 -15.79
CA ASN A 72 0.93 -7.94 -15.31
C ASN A 72 0.25 -6.96 -16.27
N ASN A 73 0.97 -5.97 -16.77
CA ASN A 73 0.41 -4.95 -17.65
C ASN A 73 0.02 -5.50 -19.03
N MET A 74 0.75 -6.49 -19.56
CA MET A 74 0.33 -7.22 -20.76
C MET A 74 -0.99 -7.97 -20.51
N ASN A 75 -1.13 -8.63 -19.36
CA ASN A 75 -2.35 -9.33 -18.97
C ASN A 75 -3.54 -8.36 -18.74
N TYR A 76 -3.28 -7.16 -18.22
CA TYR A 76 -4.28 -6.10 -18.10
C TYR A 76 -4.81 -5.67 -19.49
N LEU A 77 -3.93 -5.45 -20.47
CA LEU A 77 -4.32 -5.10 -21.84
C LEU A 77 -5.13 -6.21 -22.53
N GLN A 78 -4.91 -7.46 -22.15
CA GLN A 78 -5.69 -8.62 -22.62
C GLN A 78 -7.00 -8.82 -21.85
N GLY A 79 -7.26 -8.02 -20.81
CA GLY A 79 -8.46 -8.13 -19.96
C GLY A 79 -8.43 -9.28 -18.95
N SER A 80 -7.29 -9.97 -18.76
CA SER A 80 -7.14 -11.07 -17.80
C SER A 80 -6.75 -10.59 -16.39
N LYS A 81 -6.30 -9.34 -16.24
CA LYS A 81 -6.07 -8.66 -14.96
C LYS A 81 -6.88 -7.37 -14.87
N GLY A 82 -7.35 -7.05 -13.66
CA GLY A 82 -8.20 -5.87 -13.39
C GLY A 82 -7.44 -4.58 -13.04
N PHE A 83 -6.11 -4.65 -12.93
CA PHE A 83 -5.27 -3.55 -12.46
C PHE A 83 -3.91 -3.54 -13.18
N THR A 84 -3.28 -2.37 -13.19
CA THR A 84 -1.91 -2.16 -13.68
C THR A 84 -0.92 -2.06 -12.53
N MET A 85 0.34 -2.33 -12.83
CA MET A 85 1.46 -2.14 -11.94
C MET A 85 2.43 -1.10 -12.51
N ALA A 86 3.18 -0.43 -11.64
CA ALA A 86 4.21 0.53 -12.03
C ALA A 86 5.39 0.46 -11.05
N MET A 87 6.60 0.69 -11.58
CA MET A 87 7.80 0.78 -10.77
C MET A 87 7.70 1.99 -9.82
N ASN A 88 8.11 1.82 -8.56
CA ASN A 88 8.10 2.87 -7.56
C ASN A 88 9.41 2.85 -6.77
N LYS A 89 9.52 3.69 -5.72
CA LYS A 89 10.73 3.84 -4.91
C LYS A 89 11.19 2.58 -4.16
N TYR A 90 10.36 1.53 -4.10
CA TYR A 90 10.69 0.25 -3.49
C TYR A 90 11.14 -0.81 -4.50
N GLY A 91 11.45 -0.38 -5.73
CA GLY A 91 11.82 -1.23 -6.85
C GLY A 91 13.00 -2.18 -6.61
N ASP A 92 13.91 -1.82 -5.71
CA ASP A 92 15.14 -2.57 -5.41
C ASP A 92 15.06 -3.38 -4.10
N LEU A 93 13.88 -3.44 -3.45
CA LEU A 93 13.74 -4.11 -2.17
C LEU A 93 13.72 -5.63 -2.31
N THR A 94 14.47 -6.32 -1.45
CA THR A 94 14.29 -7.76 -1.24
C THR A 94 12.97 -8.05 -0.54
N ASP A 95 12.47 -9.29 -0.63
CA ASP A 95 11.28 -9.73 0.12
C ASP A 95 11.41 -9.48 1.63
N LYS A 96 12.62 -9.65 2.18
CA LYS A 96 12.89 -9.42 3.61
C LYS A 96 12.78 -7.95 3.98
N GLU A 97 13.25 -7.05 3.12
CA GLU A 97 13.12 -5.61 3.33
C GLU A 97 11.68 -5.15 3.13
N TYR A 98 11.00 -5.69 2.13
CA TYR A 98 9.58 -5.42 1.91
C TYR A 98 8.74 -5.78 3.14
N LYS A 99 8.96 -6.97 3.73
CA LYS A 99 8.27 -7.39 4.95
C LYS A 99 8.49 -6.47 6.15
N ARG A 100 9.61 -5.72 6.21
CA ARG A 100 9.84 -4.73 7.27
C ARG A 100 8.91 -3.52 7.17
N LEU A 101 8.39 -3.22 5.97
CA LEU A 101 7.40 -2.16 5.78
C LEU A 101 6.02 -2.55 6.33
N GLN A 102 5.77 -3.85 6.45
CA GLN A 102 4.50 -4.45 6.87
C GLN A 102 4.47 -4.63 8.40
N GLY A 103 4.21 -3.54 9.11
CA GLY A 103 4.30 -3.47 10.56
C GLY A 103 3.02 -3.85 11.32
N ALA A 104 2.02 -4.45 10.69
CA ALA A 104 0.81 -4.86 11.40
C ALA A 104 0.97 -6.28 11.96
N PHE A 105 0.89 -6.42 13.29
CA PHE A 105 0.91 -7.73 13.93
C PHE A 105 -0.46 -8.10 14.45
N ILE A 106 -1.09 -9.08 13.81
CA ILE A 106 -2.39 -9.60 14.22
C ILE A 106 -2.19 -11.09 14.48
N THR A 107 -1.91 -11.44 15.73
CA THR A 107 -1.84 -12.84 16.13
C THR A 107 -3.26 -13.35 16.41
N GLY A 108 -3.55 -14.61 16.03
CA GLY A 108 -4.86 -15.24 16.22
C GLY A 108 -5.29 -15.40 17.70
N GLN A 109 -4.39 -15.09 18.63
CA GLN A 109 -4.73 -14.85 20.04
C GLN A 109 -4.99 -13.36 20.25
N ALA A 110 -6.01 -12.84 19.57
CA ALA A 110 -6.54 -11.54 19.93
C ALA A 110 -7.02 -11.64 21.38
N ALA A 111 -6.27 -11.09 22.33
CA ALA A 111 -6.79 -10.86 23.66
C ALA A 111 -8.13 -10.13 23.47
N LYS A 112 -9.22 -10.65 24.03
CA LYS A 112 -10.54 -9.98 23.96
C LYS A 112 -10.40 -8.59 24.58
N ARG A 113 -10.12 -7.60 23.74
CA ARG A 113 -9.91 -6.19 24.09
C ARG A 113 -10.91 -5.38 23.29
N GLY A 114 -11.30 -4.22 23.83
CA GLY A 114 -12.35 -3.40 23.25
C GLY A 114 -13.72 -4.09 23.23
N LYS A 115 -14.65 -3.48 22.51
CA LYS A 115 -16.03 -3.98 22.34
C LYS A 115 -16.37 -4.06 20.87
N ASP A 116 -17.11 -5.08 20.49
CA ASP A 116 -17.67 -5.18 19.14
C ASP A 116 -18.87 -4.24 18.99
N VAL A 117 -18.99 -3.61 17.84
CA VAL A 117 -20.24 -2.93 17.46
C VAL A 117 -21.26 -3.95 16.95
N SER A 118 -22.54 -3.70 17.23
CA SER A 118 -23.63 -4.52 16.69
C SER A 118 -23.80 -4.31 15.18
N PRO A 119 -23.71 -5.35 14.34
CA PRO A 119 -24.00 -5.26 12.89
C PRO A 119 -25.40 -4.74 12.61
N ARG A 120 -26.38 -5.15 13.42
CA ARG A 120 -27.76 -4.68 13.28
C ARG A 120 -27.87 -3.17 13.46
N LYS A 121 -27.12 -2.59 14.40
CA LYS A 121 -27.09 -1.15 14.63
C LYS A 121 -26.46 -0.41 13.46
N LEU A 122 -25.33 -0.90 12.95
CA LEU A 122 -24.67 -0.35 11.76
C LEU A 122 -25.62 -0.38 10.55
N ARG A 123 -26.22 -1.54 10.27
CA ARG A 123 -27.15 -1.74 9.15
C ARG A 123 -28.37 -0.83 9.20
N ALA A 124 -28.96 -0.64 10.40
CA ALA A 124 -30.06 0.29 10.58
C ALA A 124 -29.65 1.74 10.27
N GLY A 125 -28.44 2.14 10.69
CA GLY A 125 -27.88 3.44 10.37
C GLY A 125 -27.60 3.63 8.88
N ALA A 126 -26.95 2.63 8.25
CA ALA A 126 -26.60 2.67 6.83
C ALA A 126 -27.84 2.69 5.95
N LYS A 127 -28.86 1.87 6.25
CA LYS A 127 -30.16 1.88 5.54
C LYS A 127 -30.84 3.25 5.59
N ARG A 128 -30.71 3.98 6.69
CA ARG A 128 -31.28 5.34 6.83
C ARG A 128 -30.55 6.35 5.95
N LEU A 129 -29.24 6.19 5.75
CA LEU A 129 -28.44 7.07 4.89
C LEU A 129 -28.60 6.72 3.40
N GLY A 130 -28.76 5.43 3.08
CA GLY A 130 -29.02 4.97 1.71
C GLY A 130 -27.87 5.24 0.72
N LEU A 131 -26.63 5.31 1.20
CA LEU A 131 -25.47 5.66 0.38
C LEU A 131 -24.97 4.47 -0.44
N ALA A 132 -25.12 4.56 -1.76
CA ALA A 132 -24.58 3.56 -2.70
C ALA A 132 -23.06 3.65 -2.87
N THR A 133 -22.49 4.84 -2.68
CA THR A 133 -21.05 5.10 -2.74
C THR A 133 -20.66 6.04 -1.60
N VAL A 134 -19.44 5.88 -1.11
CA VAL A 134 -18.86 6.74 -0.07
C VAL A 134 -17.43 7.04 -0.47
N ASP A 135 -17.04 8.31 -0.46
CA ASP A 135 -15.66 8.73 -0.69
C ASP A 135 -15.29 9.90 0.22
N TYR A 136 -14.65 9.59 1.35
CA TYR A 136 -14.28 10.57 2.36
C TYR A 136 -13.21 11.56 1.91
N ARG A 137 -12.51 11.29 0.80
CA ARG A 137 -11.53 12.22 0.20
C ARG A 137 -12.22 13.48 -0.29
N THR A 138 -13.42 13.33 -0.87
CA THR A 138 -14.22 14.45 -1.39
C THR A 138 -15.08 15.14 -0.33
N MET A 139 -15.17 14.55 0.88
CA MET A 139 -16.00 15.04 1.97
C MET A 139 -15.20 15.79 3.06
N GLY A 140 -13.87 15.91 2.91
CA GLY A 140 -13.00 16.63 3.85
C GLY A 140 -12.56 15.84 5.09
N TYR A 141 -12.78 14.53 5.11
CA TYR A 141 -12.49 13.66 6.27
C TYR A 141 -11.06 13.08 6.24
N VAL A 142 -10.30 13.33 5.18
CA VAL A 142 -9.04 12.65 4.90
C VAL A 142 -7.95 13.68 4.67
N THR A 143 -6.86 13.59 5.43
CA THR A 143 -5.61 14.37 5.26
C THR A 143 -4.87 13.95 3.99
N GLU A 144 -3.81 14.67 3.64
CA GLU A 144 -2.85 14.27 2.61
C GLU A 144 -2.35 12.83 2.79
N VAL A 145 -1.99 12.17 1.68
CA VAL A 145 -1.28 10.89 1.78
C VAL A 145 0.11 11.15 2.33
N LYS A 146 0.45 10.39 3.37
CA LYS A 146 1.74 10.45 4.04
C LYS A 146 2.62 9.27 3.63
N ASP A 147 3.84 9.27 4.13
CA ASP A 147 4.87 8.30 3.77
C ASP A 147 5.60 7.78 5.01
N GLN A 148 5.44 6.48 5.29
CA GLN A 148 6.10 5.78 6.39
C GLN A 148 7.57 5.46 6.09
N GLY A 149 8.05 5.72 4.86
CA GLY A 149 9.40 5.41 4.44
C GLY A 149 9.73 3.92 4.57
N PHE A 150 10.79 3.63 5.31
CA PHE A 150 11.32 2.28 5.54
C PHE A 150 11.05 1.75 6.96
N CYS A 151 10.14 2.41 7.68
CA CYS A 151 9.74 2.06 9.03
C CYS A 151 8.43 1.27 9.01
N GLY A 152 8.36 0.11 9.68
CA GLY A 152 7.15 -0.72 9.84
C GLY A 152 6.13 -0.08 10.77
N SER A 153 5.65 1.12 10.42
CA SER A 153 4.78 1.97 11.23
C SER A 153 3.40 2.21 10.62
N CYS A 154 3.01 1.42 9.61
CA CYS A 154 1.68 1.45 9.00
C CYS A 154 0.53 1.46 10.02
N TRP A 155 0.72 0.76 11.16
CA TRP A 155 -0.22 0.73 12.28
C TRP A 155 -0.49 2.12 12.88
N ALA A 156 0.53 2.98 12.93
CA ALA A 156 0.42 4.35 13.43
C ALA A 156 -0.36 5.21 12.42
N PHE A 157 -0.01 5.15 11.13
CA PHE A 157 -0.72 5.86 10.04
C PHE A 157 -2.18 5.45 9.92
N SER A 158 -2.47 4.15 10.06
CA SER A 158 -3.84 3.65 10.04
C SER A 158 -4.64 4.13 11.25
N THR A 159 -4.00 4.25 12.42
CA THR A 159 -4.63 4.77 13.64
C THR A 159 -4.89 6.27 13.52
N THR A 160 -3.89 7.07 13.17
CA THR A 160 -4.03 8.52 13.01
C THR A 160 -5.10 8.85 11.97
N GLY A 161 -5.06 8.25 10.78
CA GLY A 161 -6.03 8.55 9.72
C GLY A 161 -7.49 8.28 10.09
N ALA A 162 -7.77 7.26 10.90
CA ALA A 162 -9.12 7.02 11.42
C ALA A 162 -9.52 8.04 12.51
N VAL A 163 -8.59 8.42 13.39
CA VAL A 163 -8.82 9.46 14.42
C VAL A 163 -9.02 10.84 13.78
N GLU A 164 -8.26 11.18 12.74
CA GLU A 164 -8.40 12.39 11.93
C GLU A 164 -9.81 12.51 11.35
N GLY A 165 -10.31 11.44 10.72
CA GLY A 165 -11.67 11.42 10.17
C GLY A 165 -12.76 11.59 11.24
N GLN A 166 -12.59 10.98 12.42
CA GLN A 166 -13.53 11.15 13.53
C GLN A 166 -13.45 12.56 14.16
N MET A 167 -12.26 13.13 14.26
CA MET A 167 -12.05 14.51 14.69
C MET A 167 -12.76 15.49 13.76
N PHE A 168 -12.60 15.32 12.44
CA PHE A 168 -13.30 16.13 11.45
C PHE A 168 -14.81 16.00 11.58
N LYS A 169 -15.33 14.77 11.72
CA LYS A 169 -16.76 14.53 11.93
C LYS A 169 -17.34 15.28 13.12
N LYS A 170 -16.61 15.32 14.24
CA LYS A 170 -17.05 15.94 15.49
C LYS A 170 -16.91 17.46 15.51
N THR A 171 -15.84 17.98 14.88
CA THR A 171 -15.42 19.38 15.07
C THR A 171 -15.48 20.21 13.80
N GLY A 172 -15.58 19.59 12.63
CA GLY A 172 -15.44 20.23 11.31
C GLY A 172 -14.01 20.67 10.98
N LYS A 173 -13.02 20.35 11.82
CA LYS A 173 -11.61 20.72 11.62
C LYS A 173 -10.78 19.47 11.31
N LEU A 174 -10.13 19.48 10.16
CA LEU A 174 -9.21 18.42 9.75
C LEU A 174 -7.81 18.83 10.20
N VAL A 175 -7.17 18.00 11.02
CA VAL A 175 -5.83 18.25 11.56
C VAL A 175 -5.00 17.00 11.33
N SER A 176 -3.84 17.14 10.67
CA SER A 176 -2.89 16.05 10.48
C SER A 176 -2.28 15.65 11.83
N LEU A 177 -2.45 14.40 12.25
CA LEU A 177 -2.03 13.88 13.55
C LEU A 177 -0.65 13.20 13.46
N SER A 178 0.12 13.27 14.54
CA SER A 178 1.48 12.74 14.57
C SER A 178 1.50 11.22 14.71
N GLU A 179 1.96 10.53 13.67
CA GLU A 179 2.33 9.12 13.73
C GLU A 179 3.58 8.90 14.59
N GLN A 180 4.52 9.84 14.56
CA GLN A 180 5.75 9.75 15.34
C GLN A 180 5.49 9.73 16.85
N ASN A 181 4.51 10.51 17.30
CA ASN A 181 4.04 10.47 18.67
C ASN A 181 3.63 9.03 19.06
N LEU A 182 2.93 8.29 18.20
CA LEU A 182 2.62 6.89 18.46
C LEU A 182 3.88 6.02 18.45
N VAL A 183 4.73 6.14 17.42
CA VAL A 183 5.95 5.35 17.24
C VAL A 183 6.87 5.44 18.46
N ASP A 184 7.06 6.64 19.00
CA ASP A 184 7.99 6.88 20.11
C ASP A 184 7.38 6.58 21.49
N CYS A 185 6.09 6.90 21.67
CA CYS A 185 5.49 6.97 23.01
C CYS A 185 4.59 5.80 23.41
N SER A 186 4.15 4.98 22.46
CA SER A 186 3.17 3.91 22.75
C SER A 186 3.81 2.56 23.10
N LYS A 187 5.15 2.48 23.21
CA LYS A 187 5.88 1.22 23.46
C LYS A 187 5.39 0.49 24.72
N SER A 188 5.06 1.24 25.78
CA SER A 188 4.51 0.70 27.03
C SER A 188 3.09 0.11 26.90
N PHE A 189 2.40 0.35 25.79
CA PHE A 189 1.09 -0.22 25.46
C PHE A 189 1.21 -1.49 24.58
N GLY A 190 2.44 -1.94 24.29
CA GLY A 190 2.71 -3.14 23.49
C GLY A 190 2.91 -2.85 21.99
N THR A 191 3.30 -1.63 21.64
CA THR A 191 3.78 -1.30 20.29
C THR A 191 5.30 -1.39 20.23
N HIS A 192 5.87 -1.55 19.03
CA HIS A 192 7.32 -1.74 18.85
C HIS A 192 7.90 -0.77 17.82
N GLY A 193 7.40 0.46 17.78
CA GLY A 193 7.91 1.51 16.89
C GLY A 193 7.90 1.07 15.42
N CYS A 194 9.08 1.09 14.79
CA CYS A 194 9.27 0.67 13.40
C CYS A 194 9.26 -0.85 13.22
N SER A 195 9.30 -1.61 14.31
CA SER A 195 9.15 -3.06 14.25
C SER A 195 7.70 -3.50 14.17
N GLY A 196 6.72 -2.61 14.35
CA GLY A 196 5.30 -2.91 14.18
C GLY A 196 4.46 -2.90 15.45
N ALA A 197 3.15 -3.03 15.29
CA ALA A 197 2.21 -3.09 16.41
C ALA A 197 0.88 -3.72 16.02
N TRP A 198 0.11 -4.05 17.05
CA TRP A 198 -1.31 -4.26 16.93
C TRP A 198 -2.02 -2.91 17.08
N MET A 199 -2.85 -2.50 16.11
CA MET A 199 -3.45 -1.15 16.12
C MET A 199 -4.24 -0.87 17.40
N ALA A 200 -4.90 -1.86 18.00
CA ALA A 200 -5.61 -1.68 19.29
C ALA A 200 -4.70 -1.12 20.41
N ASN A 201 -3.41 -1.49 20.44
CA ASN A 201 -2.45 -0.95 21.39
C ASN A 201 -2.20 0.56 21.17
N ALA A 202 -2.18 0.99 19.92
CA ALA A 202 -2.08 2.41 19.58
C ALA A 202 -3.34 3.15 20.03
N TYR A 203 -4.52 2.59 19.79
CA TYR A 203 -5.78 3.16 20.27
C TYR A 203 -5.83 3.29 21.80
N ASP A 204 -5.35 2.28 22.55
CA ASP A 204 -5.26 2.36 24.03
C ASP A 204 -4.37 3.52 24.50
N TYR A 205 -3.26 3.78 23.80
CA TYR A 205 -2.43 4.95 24.06
C TYR A 205 -3.21 6.26 23.84
N VAL A 206 -3.95 6.38 22.72
CA VAL A 206 -4.73 7.59 22.41
C VAL A 206 -5.87 7.79 23.42
N VAL A 207 -6.51 6.72 23.91
CA VAL A 207 -7.50 6.79 24.99
C VAL A 207 -6.88 7.38 26.26
N LYS A 208 -5.70 6.89 26.65
CA LYS A 208 -5.06 7.31 27.90
C LYS A 208 -4.51 8.73 27.81
N ASN A 209 -3.80 9.05 26.74
CA ASN A 209 -3.00 10.26 26.61
C ASN A 209 -3.70 11.26 25.68
N GLY A 210 -3.67 10.98 24.38
CA GLY A 210 -4.07 11.84 23.27
C GLY A 210 -2.99 11.81 22.19
N LEU A 211 -3.12 12.66 21.19
CA LEU A 211 -2.14 12.81 20.09
C LEU A 211 -1.84 14.28 19.82
N GLN A 212 -0.57 14.56 19.57
CA GLN A 212 -0.09 15.81 18.97
C GLN A 212 -0.37 15.86 17.46
N SER A 213 -0.32 17.06 16.87
CA SER A 213 -0.36 17.23 15.42
C SER A 213 0.98 16.87 14.78
N SER A 214 0.98 16.55 13.49
CA SER A 214 2.21 16.35 12.70
C SER A 214 3.12 17.58 12.72
N ASP A 215 2.56 18.80 12.82
CA ASP A 215 3.36 20.03 12.88
C ASP A 215 4.16 20.14 14.19
N SER A 216 3.57 19.74 15.32
CA SER A 216 4.21 19.82 16.64
C SER A 216 5.10 18.61 16.95
N TYR A 217 4.87 17.49 16.27
CA TYR A 217 5.67 16.27 16.41
C TYR A 217 5.83 15.61 15.02
N PRO A 218 6.78 16.09 14.19
CA PRO A 218 6.97 15.60 12.83
C PRO A 218 7.42 14.14 12.73
N TYR A 219 7.08 13.51 11.60
CA TYR A 219 7.47 12.14 11.31
C TYR A 219 8.92 12.04 10.83
N THR A 220 9.66 11.06 11.36
CA THR A 220 11.10 10.88 11.10
C THR A 220 11.43 9.54 10.45
N SER A 221 10.44 8.65 10.26
CA SER A 221 10.66 7.29 9.73
C SER A 221 11.68 6.47 10.55
N ALA A 222 11.80 6.75 11.84
CA ALA A 222 12.69 6.06 12.77
C ALA A 222 12.05 6.00 14.17
N ASP A 223 12.52 5.09 15.02
CA ASP A 223 12.05 4.91 16.40
C ASP A 223 13.20 4.97 17.44
N THR A 224 14.30 5.61 17.04
CA THR A 224 15.52 5.84 17.82
C THR A 224 15.41 7.06 18.74
N GLN A 225 14.39 7.90 18.54
CA GLN A 225 14.14 9.08 19.35
C GLN A 225 13.42 8.72 20.65
N PRO A 226 13.64 9.48 21.75
CA PRO A 226 12.82 9.35 22.94
C PRO A 226 11.42 9.91 22.70
N CYS A 227 10.47 9.53 23.55
CA CYS A 227 9.12 10.08 23.51
C CYS A 227 9.11 11.55 23.94
N PHE A 228 8.72 12.44 23.02
CA PHE A 228 8.59 13.89 23.26
C PHE A 228 7.14 14.35 23.44
N TYR A 229 6.22 13.45 23.78
CA TYR A 229 4.81 13.79 23.94
C TYR A 229 4.59 14.83 25.04
N ASP A 230 3.89 15.90 24.67
CA ASP A 230 3.44 16.96 25.55
C ASP A 230 1.90 17.01 25.56
N ASN A 231 1.31 16.77 26.74
CA ASN A 231 -0.14 16.79 26.90
C ASN A 231 -0.76 18.17 26.62
N ALA A 232 0.00 19.25 26.80
CA ALA A 232 -0.47 20.61 26.54
C ALA A 232 -0.61 20.89 25.03
N GLN A 233 0.07 20.09 24.19
CA GLN A 233 0.02 20.18 22.74
C GLN A 233 -0.87 19.11 22.10
N ALA A 234 -1.56 18.28 22.90
CA ALA A 234 -2.46 17.27 22.37
C ALA A 234 -3.67 17.92 21.69
N VAL A 235 -3.87 17.60 20.41
CA VAL A 235 -4.95 18.14 19.56
C VAL A 235 -6.08 17.14 19.33
N ALA A 236 -5.86 15.85 19.60
CA ALA A 236 -6.86 14.80 19.47
C ALA A 236 -6.82 13.83 20.66
N LYS A 237 -7.99 13.34 21.05
CA LYS A 237 -8.15 12.29 22.05
C LYS A 237 -9.43 11.52 21.76
N ILE A 238 -9.39 10.22 22.00
CA ILE A 238 -10.55 9.34 21.82
C ILE A 238 -11.02 8.85 23.19
N SER A 239 -12.32 8.59 23.33
CA SER A 239 -12.90 8.06 24.55
C SER A 239 -12.85 6.53 24.60
N ASP A 240 -12.93 5.87 23.44
CA ASP A 240 -12.98 4.41 23.30
C ASP A 240 -12.74 4.02 21.82
N TYR A 241 -12.84 2.74 21.48
CA TYR A 241 -12.85 2.24 20.10
C TYR A 241 -13.75 1.00 19.97
N ARG A 242 -14.19 0.70 18.75
CA ARG A 242 -15.05 -0.46 18.48
C ARG A 242 -14.48 -1.31 17.38
N PHE A 243 -14.54 -2.62 17.58
CA PHE A 243 -14.27 -3.60 16.53
C PHE A 243 -15.50 -3.80 15.67
N ILE A 244 -15.27 -3.99 14.38
CA ILE A 244 -16.25 -4.47 13.41
C ILE A 244 -16.10 -6.00 13.38
N PRO A 245 -17.21 -6.77 13.37
CA PRO A 245 -17.12 -8.23 13.38
C PRO A 245 -16.29 -8.76 12.21
N ALA A 246 -15.35 -9.64 12.54
CA ALA A 246 -14.38 -10.18 11.60
C ALA A 246 -15.05 -10.90 10.42
N GLY A 247 -14.60 -10.57 9.21
CA GLY A 247 -15.04 -11.16 7.94
C GLY A 247 -16.39 -10.62 7.42
N ASP A 248 -17.09 -9.75 8.16
CA ASP A 248 -18.38 -9.20 7.73
C ASP A 248 -18.18 -7.92 6.90
N GLU A 249 -17.96 -8.10 5.59
CA GLU A 249 -17.82 -6.98 4.64
C GLU A 249 -19.03 -6.05 4.61
N GLN A 250 -20.25 -6.56 4.87
CA GLN A 250 -21.44 -5.72 4.92
C GLN A 250 -21.42 -4.84 6.18
N ALA A 251 -21.05 -5.38 7.34
CA ALA A 251 -20.87 -4.59 8.54
C ALA A 251 -19.74 -3.56 8.37
N LEU A 252 -18.66 -3.91 7.66
CA LEU A 252 -17.61 -2.96 7.31
C LEU A 252 -18.13 -1.82 6.42
N ALA A 253 -18.91 -2.12 5.39
CA ALA A 253 -19.52 -1.11 4.52
C ALA A 253 -20.47 -0.20 5.30
N ASP A 254 -21.31 -0.80 6.14
CA ASP A 254 -22.25 -0.08 7.01
C ASP A 254 -21.50 0.83 7.99
N ALA A 255 -20.35 0.39 8.51
CA ALA A 255 -19.49 1.20 9.36
C ALA A 255 -18.86 2.36 8.59
N VAL A 256 -18.27 2.13 7.41
CA VAL A 256 -17.74 3.21 6.57
C VAL A 256 -18.84 4.25 6.29
N ALA A 257 -20.04 3.83 5.91
CA ALA A 257 -21.13 4.75 5.59
C ALA A 257 -21.62 5.59 6.78
N THR A 258 -21.59 5.03 8.00
CA THR A 258 -22.22 5.66 9.17
C THR A 258 -21.22 6.29 10.13
N ILE A 259 -19.98 5.81 10.15
CA ILE A 259 -18.96 6.18 11.12
C ILE A 259 -17.94 7.13 10.49
N GLY A 260 -17.33 6.79 9.36
CA GLY A 260 -16.19 7.55 8.83
C GLY A 260 -15.10 6.64 8.28
N PRO A 261 -13.88 7.18 8.10
CA PRO A 261 -12.69 6.38 7.84
C PRO A 261 -12.44 5.33 8.95
N ILE A 262 -12.01 4.12 8.55
CA ILE A 262 -11.86 2.95 9.43
C ILE A 262 -10.42 2.42 9.35
N THR A 263 -9.82 2.06 10.49
CA THR A 263 -8.55 1.31 10.52
C THR A 263 -8.82 -0.13 10.14
N VAL A 264 -8.14 -0.64 9.12
CA VAL A 264 -8.23 -2.03 8.66
C VAL A 264 -6.84 -2.62 8.48
N ALA A 265 -6.73 -3.95 8.58
CA ALA A 265 -5.54 -4.66 8.15
C ALA A 265 -5.84 -5.56 6.96
N ILE A 266 -4.82 -5.74 6.12
CA ILE A 266 -4.86 -6.56 4.92
C ILE A 266 -3.61 -7.43 4.83
N ASP A 267 -3.73 -8.52 4.08
CA ASP A 267 -2.57 -9.18 3.50
C ASP A 267 -2.02 -8.32 2.35
N ALA A 268 -0.81 -7.80 2.55
CA ALA A 268 -0.09 -7.04 1.54
C ALA A 268 1.20 -7.75 1.12
N ASP A 269 1.44 -9.01 1.51
CA ASP A 269 2.72 -9.72 1.28
C ASP A 269 2.87 -10.25 -0.15
N HIS A 270 2.52 -9.43 -1.14
CA HIS A 270 2.51 -9.76 -2.57
C HIS A 270 3.19 -8.66 -3.39
N THR A 271 4.06 -9.05 -4.32
CA THR A 271 4.71 -8.14 -5.28
C THR A 271 3.70 -7.32 -6.08
N SER A 272 2.52 -7.91 -6.37
CA SER A 272 1.42 -7.22 -7.04
C SER A 272 0.87 -6.03 -6.24
N PHE A 273 0.86 -6.14 -4.90
CA PHE A 273 0.50 -5.04 -4.00
C PHE A 273 1.60 -3.98 -3.97
N LEU A 274 2.86 -4.41 -3.83
CA LEU A 274 4.02 -3.51 -3.78
C LEU A 274 4.05 -2.53 -4.96
N PHE A 275 3.74 -3.01 -6.17
CA PHE A 275 3.77 -2.20 -7.39
C PHE A 275 2.40 -1.85 -7.94
N TYR A 276 1.31 -1.99 -7.18
CA TYR A 276 0.00 -1.54 -7.64
C TYR A 276 0.05 -0.09 -8.13
N SER A 277 -0.56 0.18 -9.29
CA SER A 277 -0.63 1.51 -9.89
C SER A 277 -2.07 2.01 -10.03
N SER A 278 -2.95 1.24 -10.68
CA SER A 278 -4.33 1.68 -10.90
C SER A 278 -5.27 0.51 -11.20
N GLY A 279 -6.57 0.73 -11.06
CA GLY A 279 -7.61 -0.27 -11.35
C GLY A 279 -8.11 -0.97 -10.08
N ILE A 280 -8.98 -1.97 -10.25
CA ILE A 280 -9.54 -2.73 -9.12
C ILE A 280 -8.62 -3.91 -8.85
N TYR A 281 -7.87 -3.81 -7.75
CA TYR A 281 -6.91 -4.80 -7.29
C TYR A 281 -7.61 -6.07 -6.82
N GLU A 282 -7.07 -7.20 -7.27
CA GLU A 282 -7.46 -8.55 -6.88
C GLU A 282 -6.22 -9.45 -6.95
N GLU A 283 -5.91 -10.12 -5.86
CA GLU A 283 -4.79 -11.05 -5.76
C GLU A 283 -5.32 -12.40 -5.24
N PRO A 284 -5.41 -13.43 -6.10
CA PRO A 284 -5.94 -14.73 -5.72
C PRO A 284 -5.17 -15.41 -4.57
N LEU A 285 -3.89 -15.04 -4.37
CA LEU A 285 -3.05 -15.61 -3.31
C LEU A 285 -3.18 -14.87 -1.97
N CYS A 286 -3.97 -13.79 -1.90
CA CYS A 286 -4.25 -13.11 -0.65
C CYS A 286 -4.88 -14.05 0.38
N SER A 287 -4.34 -14.04 1.59
CA SER A 287 -4.85 -14.81 2.72
C SER A 287 -5.65 -13.91 3.67
N PRO A 288 -6.93 -14.22 3.95
CA PRO A 288 -7.71 -13.45 4.91
C PRO A 288 -7.23 -13.60 6.36
N ASN A 289 -6.26 -14.47 6.61
CA ASN A 289 -5.72 -14.78 7.94
C ASN A 289 -4.25 -14.34 8.12
N SER A 290 -3.56 -13.93 7.06
CA SER A 290 -2.14 -13.55 7.09
C SER A 290 -1.99 -12.04 6.95
N LEU A 291 -2.66 -11.29 7.81
CA LEU A 291 -2.68 -9.84 7.76
C LEU A 291 -1.33 -9.27 8.20
N SER A 292 -0.75 -8.38 7.40
CA SER A 292 0.61 -7.87 7.60
C SER A 292 0.71 -6.35 7.52
N HIS A 293 -0.26 -5.70 6.88
CA HIS A 293 -0.23 -4.25 6.65
C HIS A 293 -1.50 -3.57 7.13
N ALA A 294 -1.36 -2.38 7.72
CA ALA A 294 -2.47 -1.60 8.25
C ALA A 294 -2.69 -0.36 7.39
N VAL A 295 -3.92 -0.13 6.97
CA VAL A 295 -4.31 0.96 6.04
C VAL A 295 -5.60 1.61 6.53
N VAL A 296 -6.00 2.73 5.92
CA VAL A 296 -7.27 3.39 6.26
C VAL A 296 -8.27 3.13 5.14
N LEU A 297 -9.41 2.55 5.49
CA LEU A 297 -10.54 2.42 4.58
C LEU A 297 -11.33 3.74 4.58
N VAL A 298 -11.31 4.46 3.45
CA VAL A 298 -11.88 5.81 3.31
C VAL A 298 -13.11 5.86 2.42
N GLY A 299 -13.60 4.72 1.94
CA GLY A 299 -14.76 4.71 1.09
C GLY A 299 -15.02 3.38 0.40
N TYR A 300 -16.05 3.37 -0.44
CA TYR A 300 -16.38 2.27 -1.34
C TYR A 300 -17.19 2.79 -2.53
N GLY A 301 -17.15 2.04 -3.62
CA GLY A 301 -17.91 2.33 -4.82
C GLY A 301 -18.20 1.08 -5.64
N SER A 302 -18.60 1.32 -6.89
CA SER A 302 -18.79 0.30 -7.92
C SER A 302 -18.39 0.89 -9.27
N GLU A 303 -17.68 0.12 -10.09
CA GLU A 303 -17.28 0.49 -11.45
C GLU A 303 -17.28 -0.76 -12.33
N GLY A 304 -17.89 -0.68 -13.52
CA GLY A 304 -17.92 -1.81 -14.46
C GLY A 304 -18.56 -3.09 -13.91
N GLY A 305 -19.52 -2.98 -12.99
CA GLY A 305 -20.15 -4.12 -12.32
C GLY A 305 -19.31 -4.76 -11.20
N LYS A 306 -18.15 -4.19 -10.88
CA LYS A 306 -17.31 -4.60 -9.74
C LYS A 306 -17.41 -3.59 -8.61
N ASP A 307 -17.74 -4.10 -7.44
CA ASP A 307 -17.70 -3.37 -6.18
C ASP A 307 -16.24 -3.21 -5.72
N TYR A 308 -15.89 -2.06 -5.17
CA TYR A 308 -14.55 -1.82 -4.61
C TYR A 308 -14.58 -1.04 -3.29
N TRP A 309 -13.54 -1.25 -2.51
CA TRP A 309 -13.10 -0.46 -1.37
C TRP A 309 -12.15 0.64 -1.82
N ILE A 310 -12.15 1.80 -1.15
CA ILE A 310 -11.15 2.87 -1.36
C ILE A 310 -10.23 2.89 -0.15
N ILE A 311 -8.98 2.52 -0.36
CA ILE A 311 -7.96 2.39 0.67
C ILE A 311 -6.96 3.54 0.55
N LYS A 312 -6.68 4.22 1.66
CA LYS A 312 -5.54 5.14 1.80
C LYS A 312 -4.35 4.35 2.35
N ASN A 313 -3.26 4.33 1.58
CA ASN A 313 -1.99 3.74 2.00
C ASN A 313 -1.07 4.79 2.65
N SER A 314 0.06 4.35 3.19
CA SER A 314 1.07 5.19 3.87
C SER A 314 2.44 5.10 3.20
N TRP A 315 2.48 4.91 1.87
CA TRP A 315 3.71 4.73 1.08
C TRP A 315 4.02 5.94 0.16
N GLY A 316 3.46 7.10 0.50
CA GLY A 316 3.54 8.31 -0.31
C GLY A 316 2.58 8.30 -1.49
N SER A 317 2.38 9.48 -2.07
CA SER A 317 1.44 9.67 -3.19
C SER A 317 1.91 9.07 -4.52
N GLY A 318 3.19 8.68 -4.62
CA GLY A 318 3.76 8.03 -5.81
C GLY A 318 3.40 6.55 -5.94
N TRP A 319 2.82 5.94 -4.91
CA TRP A 319 2.31 4.57 -4.96
C TRP A 319 0.82 4.56 -5.30
N GLY A 320 0.37 3.63 -6.15
CA GLY A 320 -1.05 3.48 -6.49
C GLY A 320 -1.68 4.73 -7.13
N GLU A 321 -2.97 4.91 -6.87
CA GLU A 321 -3.79 6.00 -7.41
C GLU A 321 -3.62 7.26 -6.56
N GLY A 322 -2.45 7.89 -6.63
CA GLY A 322 -2.12 9.06 -5.81
C GLY A 322 -1.98 8.74 -4.32
N GLY A 323 -1.51 7.53 -3.99
CA GLY A 323 -1.41 7.00 -2.62
C GLY A 323 -2.60 6.16 -2.16
N TYR A 324 -3.57 5.94 -3.04
CA TYR A 324 -4.77 5.16 -2.78
C TYR A 324 -4.80 3.87 -3.60
N MET A 325 -5.66 2.95 -3.20
CA MET A 325 -5.95 1.73 -3.93
C MET A 325 -7.45 1.47 -3.95
N ARG A 326 -7.93 0.98 -5.10
CA ARG A 326 -9.24 0.33 -5.19
C ARG A 326 -9.07 -1.17 -5.03
N LEU A 327 -9.54 -1.74 -3.93
CA LEU A 327 -9.50 -3.17 -3.65
C LEU A 327 -10.86 -3.79 -3.94
N LEU A 328 -10.92 -4.98 -4.55
CA LEU A 328 -12.18 -5.69 -4.78
C LEU A 328 -12.99 -5.84 -3.48
N ARG A 329 -14.26 -5.44 -3.53
CA ARG A 329 -15.23 -5.58 -2.44
C ARG A 329 -16.25 -6.65 -2.81
N ASN A 330 -16.81 -7.32 -1.80
CA ASN A 330 -17.69 -8.48 -1.96
C ASN A 330 -17.02 -9.65 -2.69
N GLY A 331 -15.69 -9.71 -2.68
CA GLY A 331 -14.85 -10.75 -3.27
C GLY A 331 -14.47 -11.85 -2.29
N SER A 332 -15.35 -12.21 -1.36
CA SER A 332 -15.11 -13.16 -0.25
C SER A 332 -14.00 -12.72 0.72
N ASN A 333 -14.10 -11.48 1.22
CA ASN A 333 -13.16 -10.85 2.14
C ASN A 333 -11.74 -10.78 1.54
N THR A 334 -11.64 -10.20 0.34
CA THR A 334 -10.40 -10.07 -0.43
C THR A 334 -9.28 -9.47 0.43
N CYS A 335 -8.14 -10.16 0.49
CA CYS A 335 -6.98 -9.80 1.32
C CYS A 335 -7.29 -9.61 2.81
N GLY A 336 -8.40 -10.16 3.30
CA GLY A 336 -8.79 -10.08 4.70
C GLY A 336 -9.19 -8.68 5.17
N ILE A 337 -9.59 -7.78 4.26
CA ILE A 337 -9.95 -6.39 4.55
C ILE A 337 -10.95 -6.22 5.70
N ALA A 338 -11.86 -7.18 5.90
CA ALA A 338 -12.82 -7.20 7.00
C ALA A 338 -12.42 -8.13 8.16
N SER A 339 -11.30 -8.86 8.07
CA SER A 339 -10.83 -9.78 9.12
C SER A 339 -10.41 -9.05 10.40
N TYR A 340 -9.86 -7.83 10.27
CA TYR A 340 -9.50 -6.99 11.39
C TYR A 340 -9.78 -5.52 11.07
N ALA A 341 -10.87 -4.99 11.62
CA ALA A 341 -11.28 -3.62 11.42
C ALA A 341 -11.78 -3.00 12.73
N LEU A 342 -11.37 -1.76 13.00
CA LEU A 342 -11.79 -0.99 14.17
C LEU A 342 -11.81 0.51 13.88
N TYR A 343 -12.54 1.25 14.70
CA TYR A 343 -12.64 2.70 14.58
C TYR A 343 -12.68 3.39 15.95
N PRO A 344 -12.24 4.66 16.03
CA PRO A 344 -12.25 5.42 17.27
C PRO A 344 -13.65 5.93 17.61
N ILE A 345 -13.89 6.13 18.90
CA ILE A 345 -15.01 6.88 19.44
C ILE A 345 -14.45 8.16 20.07
N MET A 346 -14.96 9.30 19.64
CA MET A 346 -14.54 10.62 20.13
C MET A 346 -15.09 11.01 21.49
#